data_AF-A0A1T5EDH7-F1
#
_entry.id   AF-A0A1T5EDH7-F1
#
_cell.length_a   1.000
_cell.length_b   1.000
_cell.length_c   1.000
_cell.angle_alpha   90.00
_cell.angle_beta   90.00
_cell.angle_gamma   90.00
#
_symmetry.space_group_name_H-M   'P 1'
#
loop_
_entity.id
_entity.type
_entity.pdbx_description
1 polymer ?
#
loop_
_entity_poly.entity_id
_entity_poly.type
_entity_poly.pdbx_seq_one_letter_code
_entity_poly.pdbx_strand_id
1 'polypeptide(L)'
;MTRQELFDWMNGKIKRGEMSLDDSSAFLGMTVKIPVGTGQGAPIALDDWERVNFVQLARDGIAGAQSRNDAMTLAMLQSAMQMMQGDHGANISRHA
;
A
#
# COMPACT_ATOMS: atom_id res chain seq x y z
N MET A 1 7.46 -3.03 -6.41
CA MET A 1 8.15 -3.14 -5.10
C MET A 1 7.64 -4.41 -4.40
N THR A 2 8.35 -4.97 -3.44
CA THR A 2 7.91 -6.09 -2.59
C THR A 2 7.10 -5.56 -1.40
N ARG A 3 6.48 -6.44 -0.62
CA ARG A 3 5.75 -6.02 0.59
C ARG A 3 6.70 -5.48 1.65
N GLN A 4 7.88 -6.09 1.77
CA GLN A 4 8.97 -5.57 2.61
C GLN A 4 9.42 -4.18 2.15
N GLU A 5 9.65 -3.98 0.84
CA GLU A 5 10.03 -2.67 0.31
C GLU A 5 8.96 -1.60 0.54
N LEU A 6 7.66 -1.96 0.45
CA LEU A 6 6.57 -1.04 0.78
C LEU A 6 6.55 -0.67 2.28
N PHE A 7 6.76 -1.66 3.15
CA PHE A 7 6.84 -1.46 4.59
C PHE A 7 8.02 -0.55 4.98
N ASP A 8 9.19 -0.76 4.37
CA ASP A 8 10.37 0.06 4.59
C ASP A 8 10.20 1.49 4.08
N TRP A 9 9.58 1.65 2.91
CA TRP A 9 9.22 2.97 2.36
C TRP A 9 8.28 3.74 3.29
N MET A 10 7.23 3.08 3.79
CA MET A 10 6.27 3.65 4.74
C MET A 10 6.96 4.12 6.03
N ASN A 11 7.78 3.25 6.64
CA ASN A 11 8.56 3.60 7.82
C ASN A 11 9.53 4.77 7.56
N GLY A 12 10.10 4.84 6.37
CA GLY A 12 10.92 5.97 5.94
C GLY A 12 10.15 7.28 5.95
N LYS A 13 8.91 7.31 5.44
CA LYS A 13 8.06 8.51 5.43
C LYS A 13 7.61 8.93 6.82
N ILE A 14 7.23 7.98 7.68
CA ILE A 14 6.86 8.24 9.07
C ILE A 14 8.03 8.88 9.82
N LYS A 15 9.24 8.32 9.70
CA LYS A 15 10.46 8.87 10.33
C LYS A 15 10.80 10.29 9.87
N ARG A 16 10.44 10.65 8.63
CA ARG A 16 10.65 11.99 8.06
C ARG A 16 9.49 12.96 8.34
N GLY A 17 8.42 12.51 8.99
CA GLY A 17 7.21 13.32 9.20
C GLY A 17 6.39 13.57 7.93
N GLU A 18 6.67 12.83 6.85
CA GLU A 18 5.97 12.92 5.56
C GLU A 18 4.69 12.06 5.52
N MET A 19 4.46 11.26 6.56
CA MET A 19 3.30 10.36 6.70
C MET A 19 2.96 10.20 8.18
N SER A 20 1.69 10.30 8.54
CA SER A 20 1.22 10.03 9.90
C SER A 20 1.01 8.53 10.13
N LEU A 21 0.93 8.10 11.40
CA LEU A 21 0.59 6.71 11.73
C LEU A 21 -0.80 6.33 11.22
N ASP A 22 -1.75 7.26 11.26
CA ASP A 22 -3.11 7.05 10.75
C ASP A 22 -3.09 6.85 9.23
N ASP A 23 -2.30 7.64 8.50
CA ASP A 23 -2.10 7.48 7.05
C ASP A 23 -1.42 6.15 6.69
N SER A 24 -0.52 5.67 7.57
CA SER A 24 0.21 4.42 7.37
C SER A 24 -0.68 3.18 7.48
N SER A 25 -1.82 3.28 8.17
CA SER A 25 -2.77 2.17 8.35
C SER A 25 -3.31 1.63 7.02
N ALA A 26 -3.47 2.50 6.02
CA ALA A 26 -3.86 2.16 4.67
C ALA A 26 -2.85 1.21 3.99
N PHE A 27 -1.56 1.43 4.24
CA PHE A 27 -0.48 0.66 3.64
C PHE A 27 -0.23 -0.64 4.38
N LEU A 28 -0.46 -0.68 5.70
CA LEU A 28 -0.35 -1.91 6.50
C LEU A 28 -1.23 -3.02 5.90
N GLY A 29 -2.48 -2.72 5.55
CA GLY A 29 -3.38 -3.69 4.91
C GLY A 29 -2.87 -4.23 3.57
N MET A 30 -2.08 -3.45 2.83
CA MET A 30 -1.49 -3.85 1.55
C MET A 30 -0.19 -4.68 1.73
N THR A 31 0.53 -4.45 2.82
CA THR A 31 1.73 -5.23 3.20
C THR A 31 1.39 -6.62 3.74
N VAL A 32 0.13 -6.83 4.15
CA VAL A 32 -0.36 -8.13 4.63
C VAL A 32 -0.86 -8.95 3.44
N LYS A 33 -0.24 -10.11 3.23
CA LYS A 33 -0.79 -11.16 2.36
C LYS A 33 -1.71 -12.01 3.23
N ILE A 34 -3.03 -11.92 3.01
CA ILE A 34 -3.98 -12.91 3.52
C ILE A 34 -4.08 -13.99 2.43
N PRO A 35 -3.37 -15.14 2.57
CA PRO A 35 -3.50 -16.23 1.62
C PRO A 35 -4.95 -16.72 1.54
N VAL A 36 -5.57 -16.56 0.37
CA VAL A 36 -6.87 -17.16 0.05
C VAL A 36 -6.67 -18.65 -0.21
N GLY A 37 -6.97 -19.50 0.77
CA GLY A 37 -6.90 -20.96 0.65
C GLY A 37 -6.17 -21.69 1.78
N THR A 38 -5.50 -20.97 2.67
CA THR A 38 -4.93 -21.55 3.90
C THR A 38 -5.82 -21.17 5.08
N GLY A 39 -6.21 -22.16 5.90
CA GLY A 39 -7.09 -21.93 7.06
C GLY A 39 -6.59 -20.84 8.01
N GLN A 40 -7.47 -20.38 8.90
CA GLN A 40 -7.13 -19.41 9.96
C GLN A 40 -5.85 -19.86 10.69
N GLY A 41 -4.72 -19.17 10.47
CA GLY A 41 -3.43 -19.52 11.08
C GLY A 41 -2.21 -19.47 10.15
N ALA A 42 -2.38 -19.20 8.85
CA ALA A 42 -1.24 -18.98 7.97
C ALA A 42 -0.42 -17.74 8.42
N PRO A 43 0.92 -17.83 8.46
CA PRO A 43 1.76 -16.71 8.85
C PRO A 43 1.47 -15.51 7.96
N ILE A 44 1.09 -14.39 8.56
CA ILE A 44 1.12 -13.09 7.91
C ILE A 44 2.60 -12.74 7.74
N ALA A 45 3.15 -13.11 6.58
CA ALA A 45 4.53 -12.81 6.24
C ALA A 45 4.59 -11.58 5.35
N LEU A 46 5.47 -10.65 5.70
CA LEU A 46 5.97 -9.66 4.75
C LEU A 46 6.77 -10.45 3.70
N ASP A 47 6.19 -10.60 2.51
CA ASP A 47 6.81 -11.30 1.39
C ASP A 47 7.83 -10.37 0.71
N ASP A 48 9.11 -10.75 0.77
CA ASP A 48 10.25 -10.04 0.18
C ASP A 48 10.62 -10.59 -1.22
N TRP A 49 9.98 -11.66 -1.69
CA TRP A 49 10.28 -12.28 -2.99
C TRP A 49 9.27 -11.87 -4.06
N GLU A 50 8.01 -11.68 -3.69
CA GLU A 50 6.97 -11.27 -4.63
C GLU A 50 7.04 -9.77 -4.95
N ARG A 51 7.32 -9.43 -6.21
CA ARG A 51 7.16 -8.06 -6.73
C ARG A 51 5.67 -7.79 -6.99
N VAL A 52 5.12 -6.80 -6.30
CA VAL A 52 3.74 -6.36 -6.46
C VAL A 52 3.70 -4.95 -7.05
N ASN A 53 2.78 -4.75 -8.00
CA ASN A 53 2.43 -3.41 -8.47
C ASN A 53 1.34 -2.82 -7.56
N PHE A 54 1.75 -2.17 -6.47
CA PHE A 54 0.83 -1.62 -5.48
C PHE A 54 -0.05 -0.48 -6.02
N VAL A 55 0.40 0.21 -7.07
CA VAL A 55 -0.42 1.20 -7.77
C VAL A 55 -1.59 0.51 -8.48
N GLN A 56 -1.32 -0.60 -9.18
CA GLN A 56 -2.37 -1.38 -9.81
C GLN A 56 -3.28 -2.04 -8.77
N LEU A 57 -2.72 -2.59 -7.69
CA LEU A 57 -3.49 -3.18 -6.60
C LEU A 57 -4.45 -2.17 -5.96
N ALA A 58 -4.00 -0.92 -5.77
CA ALA A 58 -4.86 0.16 -5.26
C ALA A 58 -5.98 0.52 -6.25
N ARG A 59 -5.70 0.54 -7.57
CA ARG A 59 -6.73 0.77 -8.60
C ARG A 59 -7.80 -0.33 -8.59
N ASP A 60 -7.38 -1.58 -8.54
CA ASP A 60 -8.27 -2.73 -8.50
C ASP A 60 -9.11 -2.72 -7.20
N GLY A 61 -8.48 -2.37 -6.08
CA GLY A 61 -9.16 -2.19 -4.79
C GLY A 61 -10.20 -1.07 -4.82
N ILE A 62 -9.91 0.08 -5.46
CA ILE A 62 -10.85 1.19 -5.64
C ILE A 62 -12.09 0.74 -6.43
N ALA A 63 -11.88 0.05 -7.55
CA ALA A 63 -12.98 -0.48 -8.35
C ALA A 63 -13.83 -1.47 -7.54
N GLY A 64 -13.18 -2.35 -6.75
CA GLY A 64 -13.87 -3.27 -5.85
C GLY A 64 -14.65 -2.57 -4.73
N ALA A 65 -14.08 -1.53 -4.11
CA ALA A 65 -14.74 -0.75 -3.07
C ALA A 65 -15.95 0.02 -3.61
N GLN A 66 -15.84 0.61 -4.81
CA GLN A 66 -16.96 1.24 -5.51
C GLN A 66 -18.08 0.24 -5.78
N SER A 67 -17.76 -0.94 -6.31
CA SER A 67 -18.76 -1.98 -6.57
C SER A 67 -19.49 -2.46 -5.31
N ARG A 68 -18.84 -2.40 -4.14
CA ARG A 68 -19.43 -2.82 -2.86
C ARG A 68 -20.04 -1.68 -2.05
N ASN A 69 -20.03 -0.44 -2.56
CA ASN A 69 -20.41 0.77 -1.82
C ASN A 69 -19.64 0.94 -0.49
N ASP A 70 -18.39 0.50 -0.46
CA ASP A 70 -17.51 0.59 0.71
C ASP A 70 -16.76 1.93 0.69
N ALA A 71 -17.43 2.98 1.18
CA ALA A 71 -16.92 4.34 1.18
C ALA A 71 -15.63 4.51 2.01
N MET A 72 -15.49 3.73 3.09
CA MET A 72 -14.32 3.77 3.97
C MET A 72 -13.08 3.23 3.25
N THR A 73 -13.19 2.03 2.65
CA THR A 73 -12.09 1.44 1.89
C THR A 73 -11.78 2.27 0.65
N LEU A 74 -12.80 2.85 0.00
CA LEU A 74 -12.61 3.74 -1.14
C LEU A 74 -11.75 4.95 -0.78
N ALA A 75 -12.10 5.69 0.28
CA ALA A 75 -11.36 6.86 0.72
C ALA A 75 -9.90 6.51 1.09
N MET A 76 -9.72 5.41 1.82
CA MET A 76 -8.40 4.92 2.21
C MET A 76 -7.50 4.62 1.00
N LEU A 77 -8.02 3.92 -0.01
CA LEU A 77 -7.26 3.57 -1.21
C LEU A 77 -6.98 4.78 -2.12
N GLN A 78 -7.89 5.76 -2.16
CA GLN A 78 -7.66 7.02 -2.86
C GLN A 78 -6.52 7.83 -2.23
N SER A 79 -6.49 7.95 -0.91
CA SER A 79 -5.39 8.59 -0.18
C SER A 79 -4.05 7.87 -0.43
N ALA A 80 -4.04 6.53 -0.36
CA ALA A 80 -2.83 5.75 -0.63
C ALA A 80 -2.31 5.97 -2.06
N MET A 81 -3.22 6.06 -3.04
CA MET A 81 -2.87 6.31 -4.44
C MET A 81 -2.25 7.70 -4.67
N GLN A 82 -2.77 8.74 -4.00
CA GLN A 82 -2.19 10.09 -4.07
C GLN A 82 -0.76 10.11 -3.54
N MET A 83 -0.49 9.44 -2.42
CA MET A 83 0.86 9.37 -1.85
C MET A 83 1.84 8.60 -2.76
N MET A 84 1.39 7.48 -3.34
CA MET A 84 2.22 6.71 -4.29
C MET A 84 2.51 7.50 -5.57
N GLN A 85 1.54 8.24 -6.10
CA GLN A 85 1.71 9.07 -7.30
C GLN A 85 2.58 10.31 -7.05
N GLY A 86 2.47 10.93 -5.87
CA GLY A 86 3.32 12.05 -5.46
C GLY A 86 4.81 11.66 -5.39
N ASP A 87 5.11 10.42 -4.96
CA ASP A 87 6.49 9.92 -4.89
C ASP A 87 7.08 9.57 -6.27
N HIS A 88 6.26 9.08 -7.20
CA HIS A 88 6.68 8.88 -8.60
C HIS A 88 7.06 10.20 -9.29
N GLY A 89 6.47 11.33 -8.86
CA GLY A 89 6.86 12.68 -9.29
C GLY A 89 8.15 13.20 -8.64
N ALA A 90 8.50 12.72 -7.44
CA ALA A 90 9.73 13.13 -6.74
C ALA A 90 10.98 12.36 -7.18
N ASN A 91 10.82 11.12 -7.68
CA ASN A 91 11.93 10.27 -8.12
C ASN A 91 12.47 10.64 -9.52
N ILE A 92 11.68 11.34 -10.35
CA ILE A 92 12.13 11.88 -11.65
C ILE A 92 12.98 13.15 -11.53
N SER A 93 13.08 13.76 -10.34
CA SER A 93 13.83 15.01 -10.12
C SER A 93 15.23 14.80 -9.51
N ARG A 94 15.69 13.56 -9.34
CA ARG A 94 17.04 13.24 -8.79
C ARG A 94 18.06 12.77 -9.82
N HIS A 95 17.72 12.79 -11.11
CA HIS A 95 18.62 12.47 -12.21
C HIS A 95 18.63 13.57 -13.29
N ALA A 96 18.97 14.79 -12.89
CA ALA A 96 19.38 15.87 -13.77
C ALA A 96 20.67 16.50 -13.24
#